data_AF-A0A937XMT0-F1
#
_entry.id   AF-A0A937XMT0-F1
#
_cell.length_a   1.000
_cell.length_b   1.000
_cell.length_c   1.000
_cell.angle_alpha   90.00
_cell.angle_beta   90.00
_cell.angle_gamma   90.00
#
_symmetry.space_group_name_H-M   'P 1'
#
loop_
_entity.id
_entity.type
_entity.pdbx_description
1 polymer ?
#
loop_
_entity_poly.entity_id
_entity_poly.type
_entity_poly.pdbx_seq_one_letter_code
_entity_poly.pdbx_strand_id
1 'polypeptide(L)' 'MSKIPNASNQGARSLGNGTVICHIDWRGIAYLCLNRPEVHNAYNDHMLDGLHQAMDLIERDLSIRALVLSAKGQSF' A
#
# COMPACT_ATOMS: atom_id res chain seq x y z
N MET A 1 15.90 -9.59 23.94
CA MET A 1 15.55 -10.30 22.69
C MET A 1 14.83 -9.34 21.75
N SER A 2 15.57 -8.66 20.87
CA SER A 2 14.97 -7.85 19.80
C SER A 2 14.47 -8.80 18.72
N LYS A 3 13.16 -8.87 18.49
CA LYS A 3 12.61 -9.60 17.36
C LYS A 3 13.08 -8.86 16.10
N ILE A 4 14.04 -9.45 15.40
CA ILE A 4 14.38 -9.04 14.03
C ILE A 4 13.08 -9.17 13.23
N PRO A 5 12.55 -8.07 12.65
CA PRO A 5 11.33 -8.15 11.85
C PRO A 5 11.61 -9.05 10.64
N ASN A 6 10.66 -9.95 10.41
CA ASN A 6 10.68 -10.99 9.40
C ASN A 6 11.10 -10.42 8.02
N ALA A 7 12.28 -10.80 7.54
CA ALA A 7 12.88 -10.34 6.28
C ALA A 7 12.21 -10.92 5.02
N SER A 8 10.90 -11.21 5.07
CA SER A 8 10.14 -11.78 3.97
C SER A 8 9.01 -10.89 3.45
N ASN A 9 8.95 -9.59 3.81
CA ASN A 9 8.02 -8.66 3.16
C ASN A 9 8.59 -8.14 1.83
N GLN A 10 8.55 -9.04 0.84
CA GLN A 10 9.05 -8.90 -0.51
C GLN A 10 8.21 -7.89 -1.32
N GLY A 11 8.88 -6.88 -1.86
CA GLY A 11 8.47 -6.12 -3.04
C GLY A 11 7.22 -5.24 -2.90
N ALA A 12 7.14 -4.20 -3.74
CA ALA A 12 5.89 -3.47 -3.91
C ALA A 12 4.85 -4.39 -4.56
N ARG A 13 3.68 -4.52 -3.92
CA ARG A 13 2.53 -5.31 -4.38
C ARG A 13 1.58 -4.43 -5.18
N SER A 14 1.12 -4.96 -6.31
CA SER A 14 0.11 -4.33 -7.16
C SER A 14 -1.26 -4.89 -6.77
N LEU A 15 -2.20 -4.02 -6.36
CA LEU A 15 -3.53 -4.37 -5.87
C LEU A 15 -4.60 -3.70 -6.72
N GLY A 16 -5.82 -4.25 -6.70
CA GLY A 16 -6.95 -3.65 -7.43
C GLY A 16 -6.63 -3.43 -8.91
N ASN A 17 -6.17 -4.49 -9.61
CA ASN A 17 -5.70 -4.43 -10.99
C ASN A 17 -4.57 -3.39 -11.24
N GLY A 18 -3.75 -3.14 -10.23
CA GLY A 18 -2.60 -2.23 -10.26
C GLY A 18 -2.91 -0.75 -10.18
N THR A 19 -4.13 -0.41 -9.79
CA THR A 19 -4.54 0.96 -9.46
C THR A 19 -4.02 1.41 -8.10
N VAL A 20 -3.59 0.48 -7.26
CA VAL A 20 -2.97 0.72 -5.95
C VAL A 20 -1.67 -0.08 -5.85
N ILE A 21 -0.59 0.57 -5.41
CA ILE A 21 0.68 -0.08 -5.08
C ILE A 21 0.89 -0.03 -3.57
N CYS A 22 1.20 -1.17 -2.95
CA CYS A 22 1.43 -1.27 -1.51
C CYS A 22 2.80 -1.89 -1.20
N HIS A 23 3.58 -1.29 -0.31
CA HIS A 23 4.84 -1.82 0.17
C HIS A 23 4.97 -1.59 1.67
N ILE A 24 5.45 -2.58 2.43
CA ILE A 24 5.68 -2.45 3.86
C ILE A 24 7.16 -2.67 4.10
N ASP A 25 7.82 -1.70 4.73
CA ASP A 25 9.24 -1.79 5.03
C ASP A 25 9.51 -2.51 6.37
N TRP A 26 10.79 -2.84 6.61
CA TRP A 26 11.23 -3.49 7.84
C TRP A 26 11.03 -2.64 9.10
N ARG A 27 10.83 -1.33 8.96
CA ARG A 27 10.56 -0.42 10.07
C ARG A 27 9.09 -0.49 10.47
N GLY A 28 8.24 -1.24 9.78
CA GLY A 28 6.80 -1.30 10.06
C GLY A 28 6.06 -0.06 9.58
N ILE A 29 6.50 0.53 8.46
CA ILE A 29 5.78 1.60 7.76
C ILE A 29 5.15 1.01 6.50
N ALA A 30 3.84 1.10 6.39
CA ALA A 30 3.11 0.77 5.18
C ALA A 30 3.08 1.99 4.24
N TYR A 31 3.42 1.79 2.98
CA TYR A 31 3.37 2.77 1.92
C TYR A 31 2.32 2.35 0.91
N LEU A 32 1.28 3.16 0.74
CA LEU A 32 0.21 2.96 -0.23
C LEU A 32 0.30 4.10 -1.25
N CYS A 33 0.36 3.75 -2.53
CA CYS A 33 0.44 4.70 -3.63
C CYS A 33 -0.71 4.48 -4.62
N LEU A 34 -1.54 5.50 -4.82
CA LEU A 34 -2.51 5.53 -5.91
C LEU A 34 -1.74 5.59 -7.25
N ASN A 35 -2.08 4.70 -8.17
CA ASN A 35 -1.30 4.43 -9.37
C ASN A 35 -2.17 4.48 -10.63
N ARG A 36 -2.91 5.59 -10.79
CA ARG A 36 -3.64 5.95 -12.02
C ARG A 36 -3.40 7.41 -12.42
N PRO A 37 -2.13 7.85 -12.56
CA PRO A 37 -1.79 9.25 -12.82
C PRO A 37 -2.44 9.80 -14.11
N GLU A 38 -2.65 8.95 -15.12
CA GLU A 38 -3.21 9.29 -16.43
C GLU A 38 -4.65 9.83 -16.38
N VAL A 39 -5.37 9.54 -15.29
CA VAL A 39 -6.72 10.06 -15.02
C VAL A 39 -6.77 10.78 -13.68
N HIS A 40 -5.65 11.37 -13.25
CA HIS A 40 -5.54 12.12 -12.00
C HIS A 40 -5.97 11.31 -10.77
N ASN A 41 -5.69 10.00 -10.77
CA ASN A 41 -6.11 9.06 -9.73
C ASN A 41 -7.63 9.04 -9.48
N ALA A 42 -8.43 9.40 -10.49
CA ALA A 42 -9.89 9.38 -10.39
C ALA A 42 -10.40 8.02 -9.90
N TYR A 43 -11.27 8.06 -8.90
CA TYR A 43 -11.83 6.88 -8.24
C TYR A 43 -12.56 5.93 -9.20
N ASN A 44 -12.41 4.62 -9.00
CA ASN A 44 -13.18 3.56 -9.66
C ASN A 44 -13.23 2.29 -8.78
N ASP A 45 -13.99 1.28 -9.23
CA ASP A 45 -14.15 0.01 -8.51
C ASP A 45 -12.81 -0.68 -8.25
N HIS A 46 -11.91 -0.72 -9.23
CA HIS A 46 -10.58 -1.31 -9.05
C HIS A 46 -9.74 -0.61 -7.98
N MET A 47 -9.80 0.73 -7.90
CA MET A 47 -9.10 1.48 -6.87
C MET A 47 -9.70 1.21 -5.50
N LEU A 48 -11.03 1.14 -5.39
CA LEU A 48 -11.70 0.76 -4.16
C LEU A 48 -11.27 -0.63 -3.70
N ASP A 49 -11.29 -1.61 -4.60
CA ASP A 49 -10.86 -2.98 -4.32
C ASP A 49 -9.40 -3.04 -3.88
N GLY A 50 -8.52 -2.27 -4.54
CA GLY A 50 -7.11 -2.18 -4.19
C GLY A 50 -6.87 -1.56 -2.82
N LEU A 51 -7.64 -0.52 -2.47
CA LEU A 51 -7.60 0.09 -1.14
C LEU A 51 -8.08 -0.87 -0.07
N HIS A 52 -9.20 -1.57 -0.27
CA HIS A 52 -9.68 -2.58 0.69
C HIS A 52 -8.66 -3.69 0.90
N GLN A 53 -8.09 -4.24 -0.18
CA GLN A 53 -7.05 -5.26 -0.07
C GLN A 53 -5.81 -4.76 0.69
N ALA A 54 -5.41 -3.51 0.48
CA ALA A 54 -4.29 -2.92 1.21
C ALA A 54 -4.60 -2.76 2.70
N MET A 55 -5.80 -2.28 3.04
CA MET A 55 -6.22 -2.12 4.42
C MET A 55 -6.32 -3.46 5.15
N ASP A 56 -6.86 -4.50 4.51
CA ASP A 56 -6.89 -5.87 5.05
C ASP A 56 -5.48 -6.40 5.36
N LEU A 57 -4.50 -6.11 4.50
CA LEU A 57 -3.11 -6.50 4.72
C LEU A 57 -2.50 -5.75 5.91
N ILE A 58 -2.80 -4.45 6.02
CA ILE A 58 -2.26 -3.59 7.07
C ILE A 58 -2.85 -3.94 8.43
N GLU A 59 -4.18 -4.15 8.51
CA GLU A 59 -4.87 -4.48 9.75
C GLU A 59 -4.38 -5.79 10.37
N ARG A 60 -4.02 -6.78 9.54
CA ARG A 60 -3.55 -8.10 10.00
C ARG A 60 -2.11 -8.09 10.51
N ASP A 61 -1.31 -7.07 10.20
CA ASP A 61 0.09 -6.98 10.60
C ASP A 61 0.29 -5.99 11.76
N LEU A 62 0.30 -6.53 12.97
CA LEU A 62 0.52 -5.78 14.21
C LEU A 62 1.89 -5.11 14.32
N SER A 63 2.84 -5.38 13.42
CA SER A 63 4.13 -4.70 13.40
C SER A 63 4.08 -3.32 12.71
N ILE A 64 3.03 -3.05 11.95
CA ILE A 64 2.82 -1.78 11.27
C ILE A 64 2.40 -0.72 12.27
N ARG A 65 3.07 0.44 12.23
CA ARG A 65 2.85 1.55 13.16
C ARG A 65 2.39 2.83 12.48
N ALA A 66 2.53 2.91 11.16
CA ALA A 66 2.04 4.01 10.36
C ALA A 66 1.75 3.58 8.93
N LEU A 67 0.78 4.25 8.32
CA LEU A 67 0.47 4.19 6.89
C LEU A 67 0.80 5.56 6.26
N VAL A 68 1.58 5.54 5.19
CA VAL A 68 1.82 6.67 4.31
C VAL A 68 0.98 6.47 3.06
N LEU A 69 -0.02 7.33 2.88
CA LEU A 69 -0.82 7.39 1.66
C LEU A 69 -0.23 8.43 0.71
N SER A 70 -0.01 8.04 -0.53
CA SER A 70 0.59 8.84 -1.59
C SER A 70 -0.11 8.59 -2.92
N ALA A 71 0.20 9.39 -3.93
CA ALA A 71 -0.32 9.22 -5.28
C ALA A 71 0.80 9.49 -6.29
N LYS A 72 0.80 8.76 -7.41
CA LYS A 72 1.65 9.11 -8.54
C LYS A 72 1.04 10.23 -9.36
N GLY A 73 1.89 11.10 -9.89
CA GLY A 73 1.49 12.20 -10.76
C GLY A 73 1.28 13.52 -10.02
N GLN A 74 0.56 14.44 -10.65
CA GLN A 74 0.34 15.80 -10.14
C GLN A 74 -0.85 15.92 -9.19
N SER A 75 -1.70 14.89 -9.15
CA SER A 75 -2.94 14.87 -8.38
C SER A 75 -2.94 13.73 -7.39
N PHE A 76 -3.43 14.04 -6.18
CA PHE A 76 -3.73 13.04 -5.17
C PHE A 76 -5.11 12.45 -5.41
#